data_AF-A2FVW7-F1
#
_entry.id   AF-A2FVW7-F1
#
_cell.length_a   1.000
_cell.length_b   1.000
_cell.length_c   1.000
_cell.angle_alpha   90.00
_cell.angle_beta   90.00
_cell.angle_gamma   90.00
#
_symmetry.space_group_name_H-M   'P 1'
#
loop_
_entity.id
_entity.type
_entity.pdbx_description
1 polymer ?
#
loop_
_entity_poly.entity_id
_entity_poly.type
_entity_poly.pdbx_seq_one_letter_code
_entity_poly.pdbx_strand_id
1 'polypeptide(L)'
;MRYIFGEWNDTESLKSRIIVSAGGAGSAYYANFPQGGHGGAITGYQGIQHRTASSAYYLTNSIGATNVLGGISGLSNYKNHNMTMNGSFGIGALPYDVNYGSGGGGGYYGGGAGNVVNDCVGSGSGGSSFISGYKDCDAIAKEYTLANPIHTGTPYHYSGYVFSNPTMKDGVASKYTGNGQARITVLFENYLQLQKSSVHHYSMHQFNFYFFIFIFIDS
;
A
#
# COMPACT_ATOMS: atom_id res chain seq x y z
N MET A 1 -3.05 5.92 5.31
CA MET A 1 -4.06 6.87 5.83
C MET A 1 -5.28 6.85 4.92
N ARG A 2 -6.47 6.67 5.48
CA ARG A 2 -7.77 6.68 4.79
C ARG A 2 -8.66 7.77 5.38
N TYR A 3 -9.50 8.40 4.55
CA TYR A 3 -10.43 9.44 5.02
C TYR A 3 -11.88 8.95 5.17
N ILE A 4 -12.17 7.70 4.78
CA ILE A 4 -13.44 7.02 5.04
C ILE A 4 -13.18 5.83 5.98
N PHE A 5 -14.07 5.59 6.94
CA PHE A 5 -14.01 4.42 7.80
C PHE A 5 -14.62 3.20 7.11
N GLY A 6 -14.03 2.02 7.30
CA GLY A 6 -14.52 0.77 6.74
C GLY A 6 -13.55 -0.39 6.95
N GLU A 7 -13.95 -1.58 6.49
CA GLU A 7 -13.11 -2.77 6.55
C GLU A 7 -11.80 -2.58 5.78
N TRP A 8 -10.73 -3.24 6.20
CA TRP A 8 -9.41 -3.02 5.62
C TRP A 8 -9.29 -3.49 4.16
N ASN A 9 -10.15 -4.42 3.75
CA ASN A 9 -10.21 -5.03 2.41
C ASN A 9 -11.46 -4.62 1.61
N ASP A 10 -12.32 -3.77 2.17
CA ASP A 10 -13.46 -3.23 1.42
C ASP A 10 -12.97 -2.24 0.34
N THR A 11 -13.55 -2.32 -0.86
CA THR A 11 -13.08 -1.54 -2.01
C THR A 11 -13.21 -0.04 -1.79
N GLU A 12 -14.30 0.45 -1.19
CA GLU A 12 -14.47 1.89 -0.96
C GLU A 12 -13.53 2.40 0.15
N SER A 13 -13.32 1.58 1.18
CA SER A 13 -12.29 1.84 2.20
C SER A 13 -10.87 1.90 1.60
N LEU A 14 -10.52 0.96 0.71
CA LEU A 14 -9.25 0.95 -0.02
C LEU A 14 -9.07 2.20 -0.88
N LYS A 15 -10.11 2.54 -1.66
CA LYS A 15 -10.09 3.71 -2.55
C LYS A 15 -9.89 5.01 -1.78
N SER A 16 -10.35 5.12 -0.54
CA SER A 16 -10.18 6.33 0.27
C SER A 16 -8.75 6.58 0.80
N ARG A 17 -7.76 5.76 0.44
CA ARG A 17 -6.39 5.88 0.96
C ARG A 17 -5.57 6.89 0.17
N ILE A 18 -5.19 8.00 0.81
CA ILE A 18 -4.38 9.07 0.19
C ILE A 18 -2.88 8.95 0.47
N ILE A 19 -2.51 8.12 1.44
CA ILE A 19 -1.14 7.65 1.70
C ILE A 19 -1.20 6.15 1.98
N VAL A 20 -0.35 5.37 1.32
CA VAL A 20 -0.16 3.94 1.55
C VAL A 20 1.33 3.61 1.56
N SER A 21 1.79 2.98 2.63
CA SER A 21 3.16 2.44 2.71
C SER A 21 3.15 0.98 2.24
N ALA A 22 4.09 0.62 1.39
CA ALA A 22 4.34 -0.77 1.03
C ALA A 22 4.82 -1.58 2.24
N GLY A 23 4.30 -2.80 2.36
CA GLY A 23 4.85 -3.83 3.22
C GLY A 23 5.91 -4.64 2.50
N GLY A 24 6.93 -5.07 3.26
CA GLY A 24 7.76 -6.20 2.86
C GLY A 24 6.99 -7.51 2.92
N ALA A 25 7.52 -8.54 2.28
CA ALA A 25 6.87 -9.82 2.15
C ALA A 25 7.31 -10.84 3.20
N GLY A 26 6.56 -11.93 3.29
CA GLY A 26 6.95 -13.10 4.06
C GLY A 26 8.24 -13.73 3.51
N SER A 27 9.10 -14.17 4.42
CA SER A 27 10.22 -15.06 4.08
C SER A 27 9.76 -16.51 4.20
N ALA A 28 10.48 -17.44 3.59
CA ALA A 28 10.29 -18.87 3.83
C ALA A 28 11.50 -19.44 4.55
N TYR A 29 11.37 -20.63 5.13
CA TYR A 29 12.49 -21.38 5.67
C TYR A 29 12.37 -22.85 5.28
N TYR A 30 13.46 -23.40 4.77
CA TYR A 30 13.59 -24.83 4.54
C TYR A 30 14.96 -25.31 5.01
N ALA A 31 15.99 -25.25 4.16
CA ALA A 31 17.40 -25.46 4.55
C ALA A 31 18.21 -24.15 4.58
N ASN A 32 17.73 -23.12 3.90
CA ASN A 32 18.20 -21.75 4.01
C ASN A 32 17.00 -20.83 4.14
N PHE A 33 17.29 -19.58 4.48
CA PHE A 33 16.32 -18.49 4.64
C PHE A 33 16.25 -17.64 3.37
N PRO A 34 15.35 -17.92 2.41
CA PRO A 34 15.02 -16.97 1.35
C PRO A 34 14.26 -15.77 1.95
N GLN A 35 14.98 -14.65 2.09
CA GLN A 35 14.41 -13.40 2.58
C GLN A 35 13.32 -12.87 1.63
N GLY A 36 12.18 -12.48 2.20
CA GLY A 36 11.09 -11.81 1.49
C GLY A 36 11.51 -10.50 0.83
N GLY A 37 10.88 -10.18 -0.30
CA GLY A 37 11.07 -8.93 -1.00
C GLY A 37 10.69 -7.73 -0.12
N HIS A 38 11.52 -6.69 -0.13
CA HIS A 38 11.26 -5.43 0.54
C HIS A 38 10.06 -4.68 -0.08
N GLY A 39 9.36 -3.89 0.74
CA GLY A 39 8.35 -2.96 0.23
C GLY A 39 8.98 -1.90 -0.68
N GLY A 40 8.26 -1.53 -1.73
CA GLY A 40 8.71 -0.57 -2.72
C GLY A 40 8.19 0.84 -2.50
N ALA A 41 8.88 1.84 -3.06
CA ALA A 41 8.28 3.13 -3.35
C ALA A 41 7.25 2.94 -4.49
N ILE A 42 7.68 3.04 -5.75
CA ILE A 42 6.79 2.81 -6.89
C ILE A 42 6.58 1.32 -7.17
N THR A 43 7.66 0.54 -7.06
CA THR A 43 7.68 -0.89 -7.36
C THR A 43 8.27 -1.67 -6.19
N GLY A 44 7.55 -2.71 -5.75
CA GLY A 44 7.99 -3.65 -4.72
C GLY A 44 9.14 -4.54 -5.19
N TYR A 45 9.94 -5.01 -4.25
CA TYR A 45 11.07 -5.88 -4.58
C TYR A 45 10.59 -7.31 -4.77
N GLN A 46 11.17 -7.98 -5.77
CA GLN A 46 10.93 -9.40 -6.03
C GLN A 46 11.34 -10.27 -4.83
N GLY A 47 10.69 -11.41 -4.69
CA GLY A 47 11.16 -12.48 -3.83
C GLY A 47 12.30 -13.27 -4.47
N ILE A 48 12.85 -14.20 -3.71
CA ILE A 48 13.87 -15.15 -4.15
C ILE A 48 13.42 -16.57 -3.82
N GLN A 49 14.14 -17.56 -4.33
CA GLN A 49 13.89 -18.96 -4.04
C GLN A 49 15.14 -19.65 -3.51
N HIS A 50 14.92 -20.71 -2.74
CA HIS A 50 15.96 -21.60 -2.31
C HIS A 50 15.60 -23.05 -2.66
N ARG A 51 16.59 -23.77 -3.21
CA ARG A 51 16.47 -25.16 -3.65
C ARG A 51 17.61 -25.99 -3.06
N THR A 52 17.29 -27.18 -2.55
CA THR A 52 18.28 -28.09 -1.97
C THR A 52 18.69 -29.24 -2.89
N ALA A 53 17.87 -29.57 -3.90
CA ALA A 53 18.17 -30.63 -4.87
C ALA A 53 17.76 -30.26 -6.30
N SER A 54 18.53 -30.74 -7.28
CA SER A 54 18.15 -30.62 -8.69
C SER A 54 16.87 -31.40 -8.96
N SER A 55 15.95 -30.81 -9.72
CA SER A 55 14.66 -31.42 -10.05
C SER A 55 14.12 -30.82 -11.35
N ALA A 56 13.37 -31.62 -12.11
CA ALA A 56 12.67 -31.16 -13.31
C ALA A 56 11.52 -30.17 -13.00
N TYR A 57 11.11 -30.09 -11.74
CA TYR A 57 10.16 -29.09 -11.28
C TYR A 57 10.87 -27.77 -11.05
N TYR A 58 10.30 -26.67 -11.54
CA TYR A 58 10.81 -25.32 -11.32
C TYR A 58 9.77 -24.41 -10.68
N LEU A 59 10.26 -23.42 -9.95
CA LEU A 59 9.50 -22.34 -9.35
C LEU A 59 10.08 -21.02 -9.87
N THR A 60 9.22 -20.09 -10.28
CA THR A 60 9.67 -18.73 -10.59
C THR A 60 9.74 -17.90 -9.30
N ASN A 61 10.61 -16.90 -9.27
CA ASN A 61 10.55 -15.90 -8.23
C ASN A 61 9.21 -15.16 -8.28
N SER A 62 8.72 -14.72 -7.12
CA SER A 62 7.61 -13.78 -7.05
C SER A 62 8.07 -12.39 -7.48
N ILE A 63 7.22 -11.66 -8.20
CA ILE A 63 7.50 -10.32 -8.72
C ILE A 63 6.76 -9.29 -7.85
N GLY A 64 7.43 -8.20 -7.48
CA GLY A 64 6.83 -7.15 -6.65
C GLY A 64 5.72 -6.37 -7.36
N ALA A 65 4.85 -5.74 -6.59
CA ALA A 65 3.77 -4.93 -7.13
C ALA A 65 4.28 -3.62 -7.76
N THR A 66 3.50 -3.01 -8.64
CA THR A 66 3.71 -1.64 -9.15
C THR A 66 2.65 -0.69 -8.60
N ASN A 67 2.66 0.58 -9.00
CA ASN A 67 1.59 1.52 -8.64
C ASN A 67 0.26 1.27 -9.37
N VAL A 68 0.19 0.31 -10.30
CA VAL A 68 -1.01 0.03 -11.11
C VAL A 68 -1.39 -1.45 -11.16
N LEU A 69 -0.50 -2.35 -10.72
CA LEU A 69 -0.69 -3.79 -10.79
C LEU A 69 -0.18 -4.48 -9.53
N GLY A 70 -0.90 -5.52 -9.13
CA GLY A 70 -0.46 -6.43 -8.07
C GLY A 70 0.76 -7.25 -8.47
N GLY A 71 1.53 -7.68 -7.47
CA GLY A 71 2.68 -8.53 -7.69
C GLY A 71 2.27 -9.93 -8.17
N ILE A 72 3.14 -10.54 -8.97
CA ILE A 72 2.91 -11.87 -9.55
C ILE A 72 3.50 -12.91 -8.60
N SER A 73 2.70 -13.90 -8.21
CA SER A 73 3.14 -14.98 -7.35
C SER A 73 4.08 -15.95 -8.05
N GLY A 74 5.01 -16.53 -7.30
CA GLY A 74 5.93 -17.54 -7.82
C GLY A 74 5.15 -18.73 -8.39
N LEU A 75 5.45 -19.14 -9.60
CA LEU A 75 4.68 -20.15 -10.32
C LEU A 75 5.47 -21.46 -10.40
N SER A 76 4.80 -22.55 -10.03
CA SER A 76 5.31 -23.91 -10.25
C SER A 76 4.86 -24.43 -11.61
N ASN A 77 5.74 -25.11 -12.33
CA ASN A 77 5.42 -25.78 -13.59
C ASN A 77 4.55 -27.05 -13.45
N TYR A 78 4.29 -27.48 -12.22
CA TYR A 78 3.55 -28.70 -11.92
C TYR A 78 2.22 -28.44 -11.20
N LYS A 79 2.03 -27.24 -10.63
CA LYS A 79 0.77 -26.87 -9.98
C LYS A 79 -0.08 -26.03 -10.92
N ASN A 80 -1.39 -26.23 -10.86
CA ASN A 80 -2.34 -25.45 -11.62
C ASN A 80 -2.20 -23.96 -11.25
N HIS A 81 -2.06 -23.10 -12.27
CA HIS A 81 -2.06 -21.64 -12.11
C HIS A 81 -3.30 -21.12 -11.36
N ASN A 82 -4.42 -21.84 -11.45
CA ASN A 82 -5.67 -21.50 -10.76
C ASN A 82 -5.57 -21.60 -9.23
N MET A 83 -4.50 -22.18 -8.69
CA MET A 83 -4.25 -22.24 -7.25
C MET A 83 -3.41 -21.05 -6.77
N THR A 84 -2.70 -20.35 -7.66
CA THR A 84 -1.87 -19.20 -7.30
C THR A 84 -2.71 -17.93 -7.28
N MET A 85 -2.73 -17.22 -6.16
CA MET A 85 -3.30 -15.88 -6.07
C MET A 85 -2.19 -14.85 -6.28
N ASN A 86 -2.39 -13.88 -7.16
CA ASN A 86 -1.50 -12.72 -7.27
C ASN A 86 -1.90 -11.65 -6.25
N GLY A 87 -1.00 -10.69 -6.03
CA GLY A 87 -1.35 -9.49 -5.28
C GLY A 87 -2.42 -8.69 -6.04
N SER A 88 -3.11 -7.81 -5.33
CA SER A 88 -4.16 -6.97 -5.91
C SER A 88 -4.19 -5.61 -5.21
N PHE A 89 -5.14 -4.76 -5.60
CA PHE A 89 -5.31 -3.45 -5.01
C PHE A 89 -5.51 -3.57 -3.49
N GLY A 90 -4.59 -3.00 -2.72
CA GLY A 90 -4.64 -3.03 -1.26
C GLY A 90 -4.28 -4.35 -0.57
N ILE A 91 -4.08 -5.45 -1.30
CA ILE A 91 -4.04 -6.81 -0.74
C ILE A 91 -2.83 -7.58 -1.28
N GLY A 92 -1.99 -8.09 -0.37
CA GLY A 92 -0.89 -9.00 -0.70
C GLY A 92 -1.40 -10.41 -1.01
N ALA A 93 -0.71 -11.12 -1.91
CA ALA A 93 -1.04 -12.49 -2.27
C ALA A 93 -0.88 -13.46 -1.09
N LEU A 94 -1.71 -14.50 -1.08
CA LEU A 94 -1.54 -15.67 -0.23
C LEU A 94 -0.92 -16.83 -1.04
N PRO A 95 0.00 -17.61 -0.45
CA PRO A 95 0.53 -18.80 -1.11
C PRO A 95 -0.54 -19.88 -1.22
N TYR A 96 -0.43 -20.77 -2.21
CA TYR A 96 -1.37 -21.90 -2.31
C TYR A 96 -1.13 -22.97 -1.25
N ASP A 97 0.10 -23.04 -0.72
CA ASP A 97 0.45 -23.90 0.39
C ASP A 97 0.86 -23.00 1.56
N VAL A 98 -0.06 -22.82 2.50
CA VAL A 98 0.13 -21.95 3.67
C VAL A 98 1.14 -22.51 4.67
N ASN A 99 1.54 -23.79 4.55
CA ASN A 99 2.51 -24.40 5.47
C ASN A 99 3.95 -24.08 5.09
N TYR A 100 4.22 -23.89 3.79
CA TYR A 100 5.58 -23.72 3.26
C TYR A 100 5.78 -22.46 2.43
N GLY A 101 4.71 -21.96 1.81
CA GLY A 101 4.75 -20.72 1.07
C GLY A 101 4.74 -19.50 1.97
N SER A 102 4.98 -18.35 1.37
CA SER A 102 5.10 -17.06 2.04
C SER A 102 4.18 -16.04 1.38
N GLY A 103 3.52 -15.22 2.20
CA GLY A 103 2.61 -14.17 1.71
C GLY A 103 3.35 -13.01 1.05
N GLY A 104 2.69 -12.37 0.09
CA GLY A 104 3.13 -11.11 -0.49
C GLY A 104 2.94 -9.94 0.46
N GLY A 105 3.77 -8.91 0.34
CA GLY A 105 3.64 -7.68 1.13
C GLY A 105 2.39 -6.89 0.76
N GLY A 106 1.74 -6.23 1.72
CA GLY A 106 0.65 -5.29 1.44
C GLY A 106 1.15 -4.00 0.75
N GLY A 107 0.24 -3.15 0.31
CA GLY A 107 0.61 -1.88 -0.33
C GLY A 107 -0.57 -1.19 -0.98
N TYR A 108 -0.30 -0.18 -1.80
CA TYR A 108 -1.29 0.39 -2.73
C TYR A 108 -1.74 -0.70 -3.71
N TYR A 109 -0.76 -1.43 -4.25
CA TYR A 109 -0.95 -2.81 -4.70
C TYR A 109 -0.08 -3.73 -3.86
N GLY A 110 -0.62 -4.88 -3.50
CA GLY A 110 0.12 -5.90 -2.76
C GLY A 110 1.00 -6.75 -3.67
N GLY A 111 2.09 -7.28 -3.11
CA GLY A 111 3.03 -8.15 -3.78
C GLY A 111 2.50 -9.58 -3.97
N GLY A 112 3.26 -10.36 -4.75
CA GLY A 112 3.04 -11.78 -5.01
C GLY A 112 3.56 -12.68 -3.90
N ALA A 113 2.99 -13.87 -3.80
CA ALA A 113 3.35 -14.88 -2.81
C ALA A 113 4.53 -15.72 -3.29
N GLY A 114 5.35 -16.17 -2.35
CA GLY A 114 6.35 -17.20 -2.58
C GLY A 114 5.72 -18.56 -2.40
N ASN A 115 5.76 -19.40 -3.43
CA ASN A 115 5.15 -20.73 -3.40
C ASN A 115 6.20 -21.83 -3.18
N VAL A 116 5.80 -23.10 -3.25
CA VAL A 116 6.66 -24.25 -2.94
C VAL A 116 6.56 -25.35 -4.00
N VAL A 117 7.68 -25.86 -4.49
CA VAL A 117 7.66 -27.04 -5.36
C VAL A 117 8.78 -28.01 -4.99
N ASN A 118 8.41 -29.23 -4.63
CA ASN A 118 9.36 -30.26 -4.20
C ASN A 118 10.38 -29.71 -3.18
N ASP A 119 11.67 -29.79 -3.50
CA ASP A 119 12.80 -29.32 -2.69
C ASP A 119 13.09 -27.82 -2.81
N CYS A 120 12.10 -27.01 -3.21
CA CYS A 120 12.26 -25.59 -3.51
C CYS A 120 11.18 -24.74 -2.86
N VAL A 121 11.57 -23.76 -2.04
CA VAL A 121 10.68 -22.78 -1.42
C VAL A 121 10.96 -21.38 -1.97
N GLY A 122 9.90 -20.61 -2.19
CA GLY A 122 9.96 -19.21 -2.61
C GLY A 122 9.56 -18.26 -1.47
N SER A 123 10.19 -17.09 -1.45
CA SER A 123 9.76 -15.96 -0.62
C SER A 123 8.75 -15.08 -1.36
N GLY A 124 7.93 -14.34 -0.61
CA GLY A 124 7.01 -13.37 -1.19
C GLY A 124 7.76 -12.15 -1.73
N SER A 125 7.05 -11.34 -2.51
CA SER A 125 7.54 -10.06 -3.02
C SER A 125 6.80 -8.89 -2.34
N GLY A 126 7.45 -7.73 -2.30
CA GLY A 126 6.92 -6.55 -1.64
C GLY A 126 5.78 -5.90 -2.42
N GLY A 127 4.96 -5.14 -1.71
CA GLY A 127 3.96 -4.25 -2.33
C GLY A 127 4.55 -2.94 -2.81
N SER A 128 3.68 -2.08 -3.35
CA SER A 128 3.99 -0.71 -3.76
C SER A 128 3.41 0.30 -2.78
N SER A 129 4.02 1.48 -2.70
CA SER A 129 3.54 2.61 -1.91
C SER A 129 2.79 3.60 -2.79
N PHE A 130 1.99 4.47 -2.17
CA PHE A 130 1.29 5.56 -2.84
C PHE A 130 1.24 6.78 -1.93
N ILE A 131 1.50 7.97 -2.47
CA ILE A 131 1.24 9.24 -1.79
C ILE A 131 0.62 10.16 -2.83
N SER A 132 -0.56 10.70 -2.53
CA SER A 132 -1.20 11.69 -3.41
C SER A 132 -0.29 12.90 -3.63
N GLY A 133 0.04 13.21 -4.88
CA GLY A 133 0.98 14.26 -5.26
C GLY A 133 2.45 13.84 -5.33
N TYR A 134 2.78 12.58 -5.03
CA TYR A 134 4.14 12.07 -5.24
C TYR A 134 4.39 11.75 -6.71
N LYS A 135 5.49 12.25 -7.24
CA LYS A 135 5.88 12.02 -8.64
C LYS A 135 5.92 10.52 -8.94
N ASP A 136 5.47 10.12 -10.13
CA ASP A 136 5.47 8.74 -10.62
C ASP A 136 4.45 7.80 -9.95
N CYS A 137 3.67 8.27 -8.96
CA CYS A 137 2.46 7.58 -8.52
C CYS A 137 1.34 7.70 -9.55
N ASP A 138 0.47 6.69 -9.59
CA ASP A 138 -0.71 6.67 -10.45
C ASP A 138 -1.98 6.44 -9.61
N ALA A 139 -2.71 7.51 -9.38
CA ALA A 139 -3.95 7.49 -8.63
C ALA A 139 -5.04 6.77 -9.42
N ILE A 140 -5.83 5.96 -8.72
CA ILE A 140 -7.07 5.41 -9.24
C ILE A 140 -8.10 6.52 -9.51
N ALA A 141 -8.95 6.31 -10.51
CA ALA A 141 -10.10 7.17 -10.74
C ALA A 141 -11.19 6.95 -9.67
N LYS A 142 -12.08 7.92 -9.48
CA LYS A 142 -13.22 7.80 -8.54
C LYS A 142 -14.13 6.61 -8.92
N GLU A 143 -14.23 6.34 -10.21
CA GLU A 143 -15.02 5.29 -10.85
C GLU A 143 -14.35 3.91 -10.79
N TYR A 144 -13.15 3.80 -10.20
CA TYR A 144 -12.44 2.54 -10.02
C TYR A 144 -13.33 1.49 -9.34
N THR A 145 -13.34 0.28 -9.91
CA THR A 145 -13.87 -0.94 -9.29
C THR A 145 -12.91 -2.09 -9.52
N LEU A 146 -13.03 -3.18 -8.75
CA LEU A 146 -12.18 -4.36 -8.96
C LEU A 146 -12.38 -5.00 -10.35
N ALA A 147 -13.59 -4.93 -10.91
CA ALA A 147 -13.92 -5.47 -12.23
C ALA A 147 -13.54 -4.52 -13.38
N ASN A 148 -13.39 -3.23 -13.08
CA ASN A 148 -12.98 -2.20 -14.02
C ASN A 148 -11.92 -1.31 -13.36
N PRO A 149 -10.66 -1.78 -13.28
CA PRO A 149 -9.57 -0.99 -12.73
C PRO A 149 -9.26 0.19 -13.66
N ILE A 150 -9.42 1.42 -13.16
CA ILE A 150 -9.14 2.64 -13.92
C ILE A 150 -8.10 3.47 -13.16
N HIS A 151 -7.01 3.76 -13.84
CA HIS A 151 -5.93 4.64 -13.40
C HIS A 151 -5.99 5.97 -14.15
N THR A 152 -5.58 7.04 -13.47
CA THR A 152 -5.66 8.40 -14.02
C THR A 152 -4.41 8.78 -14.82
N GLY A 153 -3.30 8.04 -14.66
CA GLY A 153 -1.99 8.42 -15.19
C GLY A 153 -1.36 9.62 -14.45
N THR A 154 -1.94 10.03 -13.31
CA THR A 154 -1.48 11.18 -12.53
C THR A 154 -1.44 10.84 -11.04
N PRO A 155 -0.63 11.54 -10.23
CA PRO A 155 -0.49 11.19 -8.82
C PRO A 155 -1.58 11.78 -7.92
N TYR A 156 -2.60 12.43 -8.48
CA TYR A 156 -3.56 13.20 -7.69
C TYR A 156 -4.77 12.36 -7.32
N HIS A 157 -4.93 12.08 -6.03
CA HIS A 157 -6.06 11.33 -5.53
C HIS A 157 -7.39 12.05 -5.82
N TYR A 158 -8.43 11.31 -6.25
CA TYR A 158 -9.72 11.86 -6.67
C TYR A 158 -10.48 12.65 -5.59
N SER A 159 -10.07 12.54 -4.32
CA SER A 159 -10.64 13.31 -3.20
C SER A 159 -10.17 14.76 -3.17
N GLY A 160 -9.14 15.11 -3.96
CA GLY A 160 -8.51 16.44 -3.92
C GLY A 160 -7.50 16.63 -2.78
N TYR A 161 -7.30 15.64 -1.91
CA TYR A 161 -6.25 15.71 -0.89
C TYR A 161 -4.90 15.38 -1.52
N VAL A 162 -4.01 16.37 -1.60
CA VAL A 162 -2.71 16.27 -2.27
C VAL A 162 -1.62 16.80 -1.35
N PHE A 163 -0.51 16.07 -1.24
CA PHE A 163 0.66 16.51 -0.49
C PHE A 163 1.59 17.31 -1.39
N SER A 164 2.13 18.41 -0.85
CA SER A 164 3.17 19.19 -1.52
C SER A 164 4.54 18.67 -1.10
N ASN A 165 5.44 18.53 -2.09
CA ASN A 165 6.80 18.02 -1.92
C ASN A 165 6.89 16.70 -1.10
N PRO A 166 6.04 15.69 -1.36
CA PRO A 166 6.11 14.44 -0.63
C PRO A 166 7.44 13.72 -0.92
N THR A 167 7.91 12.96 0.06
CA THR A 167 9.07 12.06 -0.10
C THR A 167 8.64 10.64 0.18
N MET A 168 9.13 9.71 -0.64
CA MET A 168 8.86 8.28 -0.54
C MET A 168 10.19 7.54 -0.67
N LYS A 169 10.45 6.60 0.23
CA LYS A 169 11.65 5.78 0.21
C LYS A 169 11.25 4.32 0.25
N ASP A 170 11.96 3.51 -0.53
CA ASP A 170 11.75 2.08 -0.55
C ASP A 170 12.48 1.38 0.62
N GLY A 171 12.19 0.09 0.82
CA GLY A 171 12.74 -0.69 1.93
C GLY A 171 14.22 -1.07 1.80
N VAL A 172 14.87 -0.79 0.66
CA VAL A 172 16.31 -0.99 0.45
C VAL A 172 17.08 0.32 0.65
N ALA A 173 16.44 1.45 0.31
CA ALA A 173 16.97 2.80 0.42
C ALA A 173 17.08 3.24 1.89
N SER A 174 18.22 2.89 2.49
CA SER A 174 18.63 3.17 3.87
C SER A 174 17.96 2.25 4.89
N LYS A 175 18.79 1.50 5.61
CA LYS A 175 18.41 0.69 6.78
C LYS A 175 17.96 1.64 7.90
N TYR A 176 16.71 2.10 7.86
CA TYR A 176 16.15 2.89 8.95
C TYR A 176 16.05 1.97 10.17
N THR A 177 16.93 2.17 11.14
CA THR A 177 16.75 1.67 12.49
C THR A 177 15.61 2.47 13.12
N GLY A 178 14.40 1.92 13.11
CA GLY A 178 13.21 2.56 13.66
C GLY A 178 11.92 1.92 13.18
N ASN A 179 10.80 2.35 13.76
CA ASN A 179 9.46 1.99 13.28
C ASN A 179 9.14 2.84 12.04
N GLY A 180 8.45 2.28 11.05
CA GLY A 180 7.99 3.05 9.88
C GLY A 180 7.25 4.33 10.33
N GLN A 181 7.70 5.49 9.85
CA GLN A 181 7.18 6.79 10.27
C GLN A 181 6.59 7.55 9.08
N ALA A 182 5.43 8.15 9.29
CA ALA A 182 4.91 9.21 8.43
C ALA A 182 4.99 10.55 9.18
N ARG A 183 5.52 11.59 8.53
CA ARG A 183 5.46 12.97 9.02
C ARG A 183 4.56 13.76 8.08
N ILE A 184 3.48 14.31 8.62
CA ILE A 184 2.55 15.18 7.89
C ILE A 184 2.68 16.57 8.49
N THR A 185 2.93 17.57 7.64
CA THR A 185 3.02 18.98 8.03
C THR A 185 1.95 19.75 7.29
N VAL A 186 1.08 20.45 8.03
CA VAL A 186 0.06 21.33 7.45
C VAL A 186 0.73 22.65 7.08
N LEU A 187 0.72 23.02 5.79
CA LEU A 187 1.40 24.23 5.30
C LEU A 187 0.52 25.48 5.34
N PHE A 188 -0.81 25.32 5.33
CA PHE A 188 -1.75 26.43 5.35
C PHE A 188 -3.12 25.95 5.84
N GLU A 189 -3.64 26.55 6.90
CA GLU A 189 -5.05 26.44 7.30
C GLU A 189 -5.74 27.76 6.97
N ASN A 190 -6.47 27.80 5.84
CA ASN A 190 -7.47 28.84 5.67
C ASN A 190 -8.64 28.52 6.60
N TYR A 191 -8.68 29.17 7.76
CA TYR A 191 -9.79 29.12 8.71
C TYR A 191 -11.02 29.86 8.15
N LEU A 192 -11.67 29.31 7.13
CA LEU A 192 -13.01 29.74 6.70
C LEU A 192 -13.98 28.56 6.81
N GLN A 193 -14.59 28.47 8.00
CA GLN A 193 -15.82 27.77 8.38
C GLN A 193 -16.02 26.31 7.90
N LEU A 194 -15.64 25.37 8.77
CA LEU A 194 -16.27 24.04 8.84
C LEU A 194 -17.18 23.96 10.08
N GLN A 195 -18.35 24.60 10.03
CA GLN A 195 -19.50 24.08 10.79
C GLN A 195 -20.00 22.83 10.06
N LYS A 196 -19.32 21.70 10.30
CA LYS A 196 -19.74 20.30 10.12
C LYS A 196 -18.49 19.42 9.98
N SER A 197 -17.72 19.33 11.06
CA SER A 197 -16.82 18.21 11.28
C SER A 197 -17.16 17.66 12.66
N SER A 198 -17.65 16.43 12.69
CA SER A 198 -18.07 15.72 13.88
C SER A 198 -16.86 15.42 14.77
N VAL A 199 -16.51 16.37 15.63
CA VAL A 199 -15.79 16.09 16.87
C VAL A 199 -16.86 16.11 17.96
N HIS A 200 -17.24 14.92 18.45
CA HIS A 200 -18.01 14.81 19.69
C HIS A 200 -17.13 15.27 20.86
N HIS A 201 -17.09 16.58 21.09
CA HIS A 201 -16.73 17.13 22.37
C HIS A 201 -18.02 17.34 23.18
N TYR A 202 -18.29 16.42 24.10
CA TYR A 202 -19.20 16.70 25.20
C TYR A 202 -18.50 17.64 26.17
N SER A 203 -18.94 18.90 26.23
CA SER A 203 -18.97 19.68 27.46
C SER A 203 -19.93 20.85 27.29
N MET A 204 -21.06 20.79 27.99
CA MET A 204 -22.01 21.89 28.11
C MET A 204 -21.53 22.82 29.23
N HIS A 205 -21.17 24.06 28.91
CA HIS A 205 -21.68 25.23 29.64
C HIS A 205 -21.39 26.54 28.89
N GLN A 206 -22.44 27.37 28.84
CA GLN A 206 -22.54 28.76 28.37
C GLN A 206 -21.22 29.52 28.19
N PHE A 207 -21.01 30.08 26.99
CA PHE A 207 -20.16 31.25 26.82
C PHE A 207 -20.91 32.33 26.00
N ASN A 208 -20.98 33.52 26.60
CA ASN A 208 -21.56 34.72 26.00
C ASN A 208 -20.72 35.17 24.78
N PHE A 209 -21.40 35.52 23.68
CA PHE A 209 -20.74 36.08 22.49
C PHE A 209 -20.61 37.60 22.64
N TYR A 210 -19.38 38.10 22.51
CA TYR A 210 -19.11 39.53 22.25
C TYR A 210 -18.84 39.72 20.76
N PHE A 211 -19.59 40.61 20.11
CA PHE A 211 -19.30 41.07 18.74
C PHE A 211 -18.35 42.26 18.81
N PHE A 212 -17.23 42.19 18.07
CA PHE A 212 -16.44 43.37 17.73
C PHE A 212 -16.71 43.72 16.26
N ILE A 213 -17.29 44.89 16.04
CA ILE A 213 -17.45 45.49 14.71
C ILE A 213 -16.28 46.45 14.53
N PHE A 214 -15.44 46.20 13.53
CA PHE A 214 -14.44 47.17 13.09
C PHE A 214 -15.01 47.94 11.90
N ILE A 215 -15.18 49.25 12.08
CA ILE A 215 -15.49 50.20 11.00
C ILE A 215 -14.17 50.82 10.58
N PHE A 216 -13.75 50.60 9.34
CA PHE A 216 -12.64 51.33 8.74
C PHE A 216 -13.21 52.60 8.09
N ILE A 217 -12.70 53.76 8.51
CA ILE A 217 -12.94 55.04 7.85
C ILE A 217 -11.64 55.37 7.14
N ASP A 218 -11.66 55.30 5.81
CA ASP A 218 -10.55 55.76 4.98
C ASP A 218 -10.51 57.30 5.01
N SER A 219 -9.31 57.86 5.22
CA SER A 219 -9.02 59.31 5.10
C SER A 219 -8.45 59.65 3.74
#